data_AF-A0A3C1EXU9-F1
#
_entry.id   AF-A0A3C1EXU9-F1
#
_cell.length_a   1.000
_cell.length_b   1.000
_cell.length_c   1.000
_cell.angle_alpha   90.00
_cell.angle_beta   90.00
_cell.angle_gamma   90.00
#
_symmetry.space_group_name_H-M   'P 1'
#
loop_
_entity.id
_entity.type
_entity.pdbx_description
1 polymer ?
#
loop_
_entity_poly.entity_id
_entity_poly.type
_entity_poly.pdbx_seq_one_letter_code
_entity_poly.pdbx_strand_id
1 'polypeptide(L)'
;MTKNKILVLFRRYQETLNDYGNIFSNELIKNGAIFLDYYDIYMKYGKKQTEKYIEDFIDTNNISIMIYVVEPFIYYFSVDFFEKLRKKVFLAMLTADTEHYFDMRDQYYAQAFDLVIGDDVTLIPKLKQIGINAINYYIYFDASRFYKIENIKQDIDVSFVGIIKDKVGRLEYINSLIQNNIKIETFGRDSKNGLLAKWDDYVKVISRSKINVGFSGVAITTRQTRKHNIHKRKKQLKGRIFEVTLSQGFLLVEYVYGIENIFEIGKEIEIFHDKEELLEKIKYYLVHEKERNEIARKGYERAIKEYDVKICVPKLLKTITEISEKKKYKPSEIYLDDEFILNFTTYRVYLILRFIKIRKWKFAFEELKIILKYRKLDWYQIRIILTEEILDMFPRLKKILKYLFKRK
;
A
#
# COMPACT_ATOMS: atom_id res chain seq x y z
N MET A 1 -15.07 31.69 -9.16
CA MET A 1 -14.87 30.25 -9.48
C MET A 1 -15.32 29.45 -8.27
N THR A 2 -16.29 28.56 -8.44
CA THR A 2 -16.71 27.62 -7.39
C THR A 2 -15.53 26.72 -7.03
N LYS A 3 -15.14 26.69 -5.76
CA LYS A 3 -14.06 25.81 -5.27
C LYS A 3 -14.43 24.36 -5.58
N ASN A 4 -13.56 23.62 -6.27
CA ASN A 4 -13.78 22.20 -6.54
C ASN A 4 -14.05 21.45 -5.23
N LYS A 5 -15.13 20.69 -5.19
CA LYS A 5 -15.50 19.83 -4.07
C LYS A 5 -15.02 18.43 -4.34
N ILE A 6 -14.15 17.95 -3.45
CA ILE A 6 -13.44 16.68 -3.57
C ILE A 6 -14.09 15.68 -2.63
N LEU A 7 -14.53 14.55 -3.18
CA LEU A 7 -14.97 13.39 -2.43
C LEU A 7 -13.84 12.35 -2.40
N VAL A 8 -13.51 11.83 -1.23
CA VAL A 8 -12.59 10.71 -1.04
C VAL A 8 -13.40 9.50 -0.61
N LEU A 9 -13.34 8.46 -1.43
CA LEU A 9 -13.98 7.17 -1.20
C LEU A 9 -12.89 6.20 -0.71
N PHE A 10 -12.83 5.96 0.60
CA PHE A 10 -11.78 5.15 1.25
C PHE A 10 -12.35 4.39 2.45
N ARG A 11 -11.86 3.19 2.77
CA ARG A 11 -12.27 2.47 3.98
C ARG A 11 -11.44 2.90 5.17
N ARG A 12 -12.09 3.32 6.25
CA ARG A 12 -11.41 3.64 7.50
C ARG A 12 -11.12 2.36 8.28
N TYR A 13 -9.89 2.25 8.78
CA TYR A 13 -9.46 1.12 9.59
C TYR A 13 -9.43 1.47 11.07
N GLN A 14 -9.44 0.45 11.93
CA GLN A 14 -9.04 0.64 13.34
C GLN A 14 -7.58 1.09 13.38
N GLU A 15 -7.26 2.02 14.27
CA GLU A 15 -5.91 2.56 14.39
C GLU A 15 -4.90 1.45 14.73
N THR A 16 -3.84 1.35 13.94
CA THR A 16 -2.72 0.43 14.16
C THR A 16 -1.39 1.16 13.95
N LEU A 17 -0.26 0.50 14.23
CA LEU A 17 1.06 1.08 13.91
C LEU A 17 1.24 1.34 12.40
N ASN A 18 0.61 0.54 11.53
CA ASN A 18 0.70 0.68 10.08
C ASN A 18 -0.46 1.49 9.49
N ASP A 19 -0.92 2.52 10.20
CA ASP A 19 -2.13 3.27 9.84
C ASP A 19 -1.89 4.40 8.82
N TYR A 20 -1.07 4.14 7.80
CA TYR A 20 -0.73 5.12 6.77
C TYR A 20 -1.95 5.56 5.96
N GLY A 21 -2.89 4.63 5.72
CA GLY A 21 -4.14 4.91 5.03
C GLY A 21 -5.02 5.92 5.77
N ASN A 22 -5.25 5.75 7.08
CA ASN A 22 -6.04 6.74 7.82
C ASN A 22 -5.27 8.06 7.99
N ILE A 23 -3.94 8.06 8.17
CA ILE A 23 -3.14 9.29 8.22
C ILE A 23 -3.37 10.11 6.96
N PHE A 24 -3.21 9.48 5.79
CA PHE A 24 -3.41 10.12 4.50
C PHE A 24 -4.85 10.62 4.33
N SER A 25 -5.85 9.78 4.64
CA SER A 25 -7.26 10.17 4.57
C SER A 25 -7.62 11.32 5.51
N ASN A 26 -7.07 11.34 6.73
CA ASN A 26 -7.31 12.41 7.68
C ASN A 26 -6.71 13.73 7.19
N GLU A 27 -5.53 13.69 6.57
CA GLU A 27 -4.90 14.88 6.01
C GLU A 27 -5.66 15.40 4.77
N LEU A 28 -6.23 14.52 3.95
CA LEU A 28 -7.16 14.92 2.88
C LEU A 28 -8.38 15.67 3.44
N ILE A 29 -8.97 15.16 4.54
CA ILE A 29 -10.13 15.79 5.20
C ILE A 29 -9.77 17.16 5.77
N LYS A 30 -8.62 17.29 6.45
CA LYS A 30 -8.13 18.60 6.94
C LYS A 30 -7.97 19.63 5.84
N ASN A 31 -7.65 19.18 4.63
CA ASN A 31 -7.54 20.03 3.44
C ASN A 31 -8.87 20.22 2.67
N GLY A 32 -10.00 19.88 3.31
CA GLY A 32 -11.35 20.18 2.82
C GLY A 32 -11.97 19.11 1.93
N ALA A 33 -11.37 17.91 1.85
CA ALA A 33 -12.01 16.78 1.19
C ALA A 33 -13.17 16.22 2.04
N ILE A 34 -14.25 15.86 1.38
CA ILE A 34 -15.39 15.15 1.97
C ILE A 34 -15.07 13.65 1.93
N PHE A 35 -15.37 12.93 3.00
CA PHE A 35 -15.03 11.51 3.12
C PHE A 35 -16.28 10.62 3.13
N LEU A 36 -16.24 9.50 2.41
CA LEU A 36 -17.20 8.41 2.52
C LEU A 36 -16.48 7.08 2.72
N ASP A 37 -16.86 6.37 3.78
CA ASP A 37 -16.43 5.00 4.00
C ASP A 37 -17.22 4.04 3.11
N TYR A 38 -16.59 3.57 2.03
CA TYR A 38 -17.26 2.69 1.09
C TYR A 38 -17.57 1.31 1.68
N TYR A 39 -16.80 0.82 2.65
CA TYR A 39 -17.07 -0.46 3.29
C TYR A 39 -18.35 -0.37 4.14
N ASP A 40 -18.45 0.67 4.96
CA ASP A 40 -19.60 0.84 5.85
C ASP A 40 -20.90 1.01 5.08
N ILE A 41 -20.91 1.86 4.04
CA ILE A 41 -22.10 2.02 3.19
C ILE A 41 -22.43 0.73 2.43
N TYR A 42 -21.43 -0.02 1.95
CA TYR A 42 -21.65 -1.29 1.26
C TYR A 42 -22.24 -2.35 2.18
N MET A 43 -21.69 -2.48 3.39
CA MET A 43 -22.22 -3.38 4.40
C MET A 43 -23.60 -2.94 4.89
N LYS A 44 -23.90 -1.63 4.89
CA LYS A 44 -25.19 -1.08 5.30
C LYS A 44 -26.27 -1.31 4.25
N TYR A 45 -25.99 -1.03 2.98
CA TYR A 45 -26.99 -0.89 1.91
C TYR A 45 -26.92 -1.97 0.82
N GLY A 46 -25.88 -2.79 0.77
CA GLY A 46 -25.67 -3.74 -0.33
C GLY A 46 -25.22 -3.03 -1.62
N LYS A 47 -24.90 -3.79 -2.67
CA LYS A 47 -24.28 -3.27 -3.89
C LYS A 47 -25.12 -2.18 -4.55
N LYS A 48 -26.36 -2.52 -4.93
CA LYS A 48 -27.18 -1.64 -5.79
C LYS A 48 -27.49 -0.31 -5.12
N GLN A 49 -27.85 -0.35 -3.83
CA GLN A 49 -28.19 0.86 -3.09
C GLN A 49 -26.95 1.67 -2.71
N THR A 50 -25.79 1.04 -2.56
CA THR A 50 -24.52 1.77 -2.35
C THR A 50 -24.11 2.54 -3.59
N GLU A 51 -24.18 1.92 -4.77
CA GLU A 51 -23.89 2.58 -6.05
C GLU A 51 -24.82 3.80 -6.24
N LYS A 52 -26.12 3.62 -5.97
CA LYS A 52 -27.09 4.73 -5.98
C LYS A 52 -26.76 5.80 -4.93
N TYR A 53 -26.40 5.40 -3.71
CA TYR A 53 -26.07 6.34 -2.64
C TYR A 53 -24.88 7.24 -3.03
N ILE A 54 -23.82 6.67 -3.61
CA ILE A 54 -22.65 7.43 -4.07
C ILE A 54 -23.04 8.40 -5.19
N GLU A 55 -23.85 7.96 -6.16
CA GLU A 55 -24.37 8.84 -7.23
C GLU A 55 -25.20 10.00 -6.65
N ASP A 56 -26.16 9.70 -5.79
CA ASP A 56 -27.03 10.71 -5.17
C ASP A 56 -26.20 11.67 -4.29
N PHE A 57 -25.17 11.17 -3.61
CA PHE A 57 -24.26 11.97 -2.80
C PHE A 57 -23.43 12.94 -3.65
N ILE A 58 -22.93 12.48 -4.79
CA ILE A 58 -22.21 13.31 -5.76
C ILE A 58 -23.09 14.47 -6.21
N ASP A 59 -24.32 14.17 -6.63
CA ASP A 59 -25.25 15.16 -7.16
C ASP A 59 -25.66 16.16 -6.05
N THR A 60 -26.05 15.66 -4.87
CA THR A 60 -26.52 16.49 -3.74
C THR A 60 -25.43 17.44 -3.21
N ASN A 61 -24.18 16.98 -3.17
CA ASN A 61 -23.08 17.77 -2.62
C ASN A 61 -22.37 18.63 -3.68
N ASN A 62 -22.75 18.53 -4.96
CA ASN A 62 -22.07 19.16 -6.09
C ASN A 62 -20.58 18.76 -6.14
N ILE A 63 -20.30 17.47 -6.00
CA ILE A 63 -18.94 16.93 -6.11
C ILE A 63 -18.46 17.08 -7.55
N SER A 64 -17.24 17.59 -7.73
CA SER A 64 -16.59 17.76 -9.04
C SER A 64 -15.45 16.78 -9.25
N ILE A 65 -14.81 16.34 -8.16
CA ILE A 65 -13.69 15.41 -8.16
C ILE A 65 -14.01 14.28 -7.17
N MET A 66 -13.85 13.03 -7.60
CA MET A 66 -13.89 11.88 -6.70
C MET A 66 -12.56 11.13 -6.76
N ILE A 67 -11.95 10.91 -5.60
CA ILE A 67 -10.74 10.11 -5.40
C ILE A 67 -11.17 8.76 -4.82
N TYR A 68 -10.99 7.68 -5.57
CA TYR A 68 -11.17 6.32 -5.07
C TYR A 68 -9.83 5.75 -4.62
N VAL A 69 -9.69 5.50 -3.32
CA VAL A 69 -8.49 4.88 -2.75
C VAL A 69 -8.67 3.37 -2.77
N VAL A 70 -7.86 2.69 -3.57
CA VAL A 70 -7.93 1.26 -3.79
C VAL A 70 -7.14 0.53 -2.72
N GLU A 71 -7.78 -0.41 -2.04
CA GLU A 71 -7.12 -1.26 -1.07
C GLU A 71 -6.70 -2.60 -1.66
N PRO A 72 -5.62 -3.21 -1.15
CA PRO A 72 -5.20 -4.56 -1.52
C PRO A 72 -6.35 -5.57 -1.54
N PHE A 73 -6.44 -6.38 -2.62
CA PHE A 73 -7.39 -7.49 -2.74
C PHE A 73 -8.89 -7.12 -2.83
N ILE A 74 -9.24 -5.84 -3.02
CA ILE A 74 -10.64 -5.39 -3.01
C ILE A 74 -11.25 -5.29 -4.41
N TYR A 75 -12.50 -5.75 -4.53
CA TYR A 75 -13.38 -5.56 -5.70
C TYR A 75 -14.81 -5.22 -5.26
N TYR A 76 -15.09 -4.08 -4.60
CA TYR A 76 -16.49 -3.75 -4.25
C TYR A 76 -17.33 -3.44 -5.50
N PHE A 77 -16.77 -2.64 -6.40
CA PHE A 77 -17.51 -2.05 -7.53
C PHE A 77 -17.07 -2.62 -8.87
N SER A 78 -17.96 -2.62 -9.87
CA SER A 78 -17.60 -2.97 -11.25
C SER A 78 -16.91 -1.82 -11.97
N VAL A 79 -16.13 -2.13 -13.01
CA VAL A 79 -15.51 -1.10 -13.88
C VAL A 79 -16.59 -0.23 -14.52
N ASP A 80 -17.71 -0.82 -14.94
CA ASP A 80 -18.86 -0.10 -15.50
C ASP A 80 -19.45 0.96 -14.55
N PHE A 81 -19.41 0.71 -13.24
CA PHE A 81 -19.92 1.68 -12.25
C PHE A 81 -19.04 2.93 -12.25
N PHE A 82 -17.72 2.74 -12.24
CA PHE A 82 -16.78 3.86 -12.32
C PHE A 82 -16.88 4.59 -13.67
N GLU A 83 -17.06 3.88 -14.78
CA GLU A 83 -17.24 4.52 -16.09
C GLU A 83 -18.51 5.37 -16.14
N LYS A 84 -19.59 4.93 -15.49
CA LYS A 84 -20.80 5.73 -15.33
C LYS A 84 -20.54 6.98 -14.49
N LEU A 85 -19.80 6.87 -13.39
CA LEU A 85 -19.44 8.03 -12.55
C LEU A 85 -18.50 9.01 -13.26
N ARG A 86 -17.56 8.51 -14.07
CA ARG A 86 -16.61 9.31 -14.83
C ARG A 86 -17.32 10.23 -15.83
N LYS A 87 -18.55 9.96 -16.23
CA LYS A 87 -19.36 10.92 -17.01
C LYS A 87 -19.71 12.19 -16.23
N LYS A 88 -19.87 12.07 -14.91
CA LYS A 88 -20.37 13.15 -14.03
C LYS A 88 -19.25 13.92 -13.34
N VAL A 89 -18.22 13.23 -12.86
CA VAL A 89 -17.15 13.81 -12.02
C VAL A 89 -15.78 13.44 -12.54
N PHE A 90 -14.79 14.29 -12.31
CA PHE A 90 -13.40 13.90 -12.53
C PHE A 90 -13.03 12.77 -11.57
N LEU A 91 -12.62 11.64 -12.12
CA LEU A 91 -12.42 10.43 -11.35
C LEU A 91 -10.93 10.08 -11.26
N ALA A 92 -10.38 10.13 -10.04
CA ALA A 92 -9.00 9.77 -9.75
C ALA A 92 -8.95 8.45 -8.97
N MET A 93 -8.09 7.52 -9.41
CA MET A 93 -7.79 6.28 -8.69
C MET A 93 -6.48 6.45 -7.96
N LEU A 94 -6.45 6.21 -6.66
CA LEU A 94 -5.21 6.13 -5.89
C LEU A 94 -4.93 4.66 -5.56
N THR A 95 -3.83 4.13 -6.09
CA THR A 95 -3.40 2.75 -5.86
C THR A 95 -2.02 2.71 -5.21
N ALA A 96 -1.75 1.59 -4.54
CA ALA A 96 -0.48 1.26 -3.91
C ALA A 96 -0.23 -0.24 -4.07
N ASP A 97 0.99 -0.70 -3.73
CA ASP A 97 1.41 -2.09 -3.97
C ASP A 97 1.24 -2.47 -5.46
N THR A 98 1.59 -1.55 -6.36
CA THR A 98 1.43 -1.67 -7.81
C THR A 98 2.06 -2.96 -8.35
N GLU A 99 3.19 -3.39 -7.80
CA GLU A 99 3.91 -4.59 -8.20
C GLU A 99 3.10 -5.88 -7.99
N HIS A 100 2.12 -5.84 -7.07
CA HIS A 100 1.24 -6.95 -6.72
C HIS A 100 -0.08 -6.92 -7.47
N TYR A 101 -0.67 -5.74 -7.65
CA TYR A 101 -2.07 -5.63 -8.05
C TYR A 101 -2.29 -5.06 -9.45
N PHE A 102 -1.26 -4.49 -10.08
CA PHE A 102 -1.41 -3.87 -11.39
C PHE A 102 -1.97 -4.83 -12.44
N ASP A 103 -1.27 -5.95 -12.66
CA ASP A 103 -1.60 -6.91 -13.71
C ASP A 103 -2.96 -7.59 -13.49
N MET A 104 -3.39 -7.69 -12.23
CA MET A 104 -4.56 -8.46 -11.81
C MET A 104 -5.82 -7.62 -11.64
N ARG A 105 -5.66 -6.30 -11.48
CA ARG A 105 -6.73 -5.42 -11.01
C ARG A 105 -6.58 -3.99 -11.49
N ASP A 106 -5.46 -3.32 -11.16
CA ASP A 106 -5.44 -1.85 -11.26
C ASP A 106 -5.55 -1.39 -12.71
N GLN A 107 -4.94 -2.10 -13.67
CA GLN A 107 -5.05 -1.76 -15.09
C GLN A 107 -6.49 -1.86 -15.61
N TYR A 108 -7.32 -2.75 -15.06
CA TYR A 108 -8.71 -2.92 -15.47
C TYR A 108 -9.60 -1.82 -14.91
N TYR A 109 -9.41 -1.46 -13.64
CA TYR A 109 -10.10 -0.31 -13.08
C TYR A 109 -9.66 0.98 -13.76
N ALA A 110 -8.37 1.18 -13.98
CA ALA A 110 -7.79 2.39 -14.56
C ALA A 110 -8.50 2.85 -15.85
N GLN A 111 -8.98 1.92 -16.68
CA GLN A 111 -9.72 2.21 -17.92
C GLN A 111 -10.97 3.09 -17.68
N ALA A 112 -11.55 3.02 -16.48
CA ALA A 112 -12.72 3.80 -16.08
C ALA A 112 -12.38 5.08 -15.28
N PHE A 113 -11.12 5.52 -15.23
CA PHE A 113 -10.67 6.70 -14.49
C PHE A 113 -10.10 7.79 -15.42
N ASP A 114 -10.14 9.04 -14.98
CA ASP A 114 -9.52 10.18 -15.68
C ASP A 114 -8.02 10.30 -15.33
N LEU A 115 -7.65 9.87 -14.12
CA LEU A 115 -6.29 9.91 -13.60
C LEU A 115 -6.03 8.71 -12.67
N VAL A 116 -4.85 8.11 -12.79
CA VAL A 116 -4.34 7.15 -11.82
C VAL A 116 -3.15 7.73 -11.07
N ILE A 117 -3.12 7.52 -9.77
CA ILE A 117 -2.11 8.01 -8.84
C ILE A 117 -1.52 6.78 -8.16
N GLY A 118 -0.21 6.61 -8.19
CA GLY A 118 0.42 5.50 -7.47
C GLY A 118 1.89 5.69 -7.16
N ASP A 119 2.44 4.69 -6.45
CA ASP A 119 3.71 4.74 -5.73
C ASP A 119 4.91 4.16 -6.49
N ASP A 120 4.68 3.64 -7.69
CA ASP A 120 5.68 2.98 -8.51
C ASP A 120 5.95 3.79 -9.79
N VAL A 121 7.23 4.09 -10.02
CA VAL A 121 7.66 4.84 -11.21
C VAL A 121 7.30 4.15 -12.52
N THR A 122 7.13 2.82 -12.51
CA THR A 122 6.74 2.06 -13.72
C THR A 122 5.26 2.17 -14.05
N LEU A 123 4.42 2.68 -13.13
CA LEU A 123 2.98 2.86 -13.34
C LEU A 123 2.68 3.77 -14.53
N ILE A 124 3.37 4.91 -14.61
CA ILE A 124 3.15 5.92 -15.66
C ILE A 124 3.36 5.34 -17.06
N PRO A 125 4.52 4.75 -17.43
CA PRO A 125 4.71 4.21 -18.76
C PRO A 125 3.73 3.07 -19.08
N LYS A 126 3.39 2.21 -18.12
CA LYS A 126 2.41 1.12 -18.32
C LYS A 126 1.02 1.65 -18.65
N LEU A 127 0.53 2.65 -17.91
CA LEU A 127 -0.79 3.22 -18.15
C LEU A 127 -0.83 4.11 -19.40
N LYS A 128 0.27 4.82 -19.69
CA LYS A 128 0.41 5.61 -20.92
C LYS A 128 0.31 4.73 -22.17
N GLN A 129 0.83 3.49 -22.12
CA GLN A 129 0.73 2.53 -23.22
C GLN A 129 -0.72 2.21 -23.60
N ILE A 130 -1.64 2.23 -22.64
CA ILE A 130 -3.07 2.00 -22.86
C ILE A 130 -3.89 3.30 -22.85
N GLY A 131 -3.23 4.46 -23.02
CA GLY A 131 -3.89 5.76 -23.19
C GLY A 131 -4.44 6.39 -21.90
N ILE A 132 -3.98 5.94 -20.73
CA ILE A 132 -4.47 6.41 -19.43
C ILE A 132 -3.44 7.34 -18.79
N ASN A 133 -3.92 8.49 -18.31
CA ASN A 133 -3.08 9.45 -17.59
C ASN A 133 -2.76 8.93 -16.19
N ALA A 134 -1.50 9.05 -15.80
CA ALA A 134 -1.06 8.72 -14.47
C ALA A 134 0.00 9.69 -13.95
N ILE A 135 0.03 9.84 -12.63
CA ILE A 135 1.08 10.58 -11.92
C ILE A 135 1.65 9.69 -10.82
N ASN A 136 2.93 9.90 -10.51
CA ASN A 136 3.55 9.28 -9.37
C ASN A 136 3.29 10.09 -8.12
N TYR A 137 3.14 9.36 -7.04
CA TYR A 137 2.94 9.84 -5.69
C TYR A 137 3.61 8.84 -4.76
N TYR A 138 4.64 9.24 -4.03
CA TYR A 138 5.25 8.36 -3.04
C TYR A 138 4.42 8.36 -1.74
N ILE A 139 4.42 7.25 -1.01
CA ILE A 139 3.70 7.14 0.26
C ILE A 139 4.13 8.28 1.19
N TYR A 140 3.17 9.07 1.68
CA TYR A 140 3.46 10.11 2.65
C TYR A 140 3.39 9.59 4.07
N PHE A 141 4.29 10.12 4.90
CA PHE A 141 4.41 9.76 6.29
C PHE A 141 4.18 10.97 7.17
N ASP A 142 3.71 10.73 8.38
CA ASP A 142 3.53 11.79 9.37
C ASP A 142 4.87 11.99 10.11
N ALA A 143 5.51 13.13 9.87
CA ALA A 143 6.78 13.47 10.54
C ALA A 143 6.62 13.67 12.06
N SER A 144 5.40 13.80 12.59
CA SER A 144 5.18 13.77 14.04
C SER A 144 5.33 12.36 14.63
N ARG A 145 5.24 11.33 13.79
CA ARG A 145 5.46 9.94 14.19
C ARG A 145 6.92 9.54 14.02
N PHE A 146 7.56 9.88 12.92
CA PHE A 146 8.98 9.59 12.71
C PHE A 146 9.83 10.79 13.06
N TYR A 147 10.60 10.68 14.13
CA TYR A 147 11.38 11.79 14.66
C TYR A 147 12.76 11.33 15.11
N LYS A 148 13.71 12.26 15.08
CA LYS A 148 15.04 12.05 15.63
C LYS A 148 14.96 12.03 17.17
N ILE A 149 15.55 11.00 17.79
CA ILE A 149 15.75 10.98 19.25
C ILE A 149 17.13 11.58 19.56
N GLU A 150 17.15 12.71 20.27
CA GLU A 150 18.40 13.36 20.66
C GLU A 150 19.19 12.53 21.70
N ASN A 151 20.53 12.58 21.60
CA ASN A 151 21.47 11.99 22.56
C ASN A 151 21.32 10.48 22.82
N ILE A 152 20.78 9.72 21.87
CA ILE A 152 20.67 8.27 21.98
C ILE A 152 21.95 7.56 21.51
N LYS A 153 22.41 6.59 22.29
CA LYS A 153 23.57 5.76 21.93
C LYS A 153 23.18 4.77 20.81
N GLN A 154 23.98 4.73 19.74
CA GLN A 154 23.88 3.71 18.70
C GLN A 154 24.56 2.40 19.13
N ASP A 155 23.82 1.54 19.84
CA ASP A 155 24.31 0.26 20.39
C ASP A 155 23.87 -0.98 19.59
N ILE A 156 23.13 -0.80 18.50
CA ILE A 156 22.78 -1.84 17.53
C ILE A 156 23.63 -1.63 16.27
N ASP A 157 24.45 -2.62 15.89
CA ASP A 157 25.31 -2.50 14.71
C ASP A 157 24.50 -2.45 13.42
N VAL A 158 23.64 -3.44 13.23
CA VAL A 158 22.75 -3.53 12.06
C VAL A 158 21.35 -3.93 12.52
N SER A 159 20.32 -3.26 12.01
CA SER A 159 18.94 -3.66 12.27
C SER A 159 18.13 -3.86 10.99
N PHE A 160 17.13 -4.73 11.08
CA PHE A 160 16.07 -4.85 10.09
C PHE A 160 14.71 -4.96 10.80
N VAL A 161 13.75 -4.10 10.42
CA VAL A 161 12.39 -4.18 10.93
C VAL A 161 11.42 -4.51 9.80
N GLY A 162 10.86 -5.72 9.79
CA GLY A 162 9.88 -6.16 8.79
C GLY A 162 9.64 -7.66 8.78
N ILE A 163 8.74 -8.10 7.89
CA ILE A 163 8.50 -9.53 7.63
C ILE A 163 9.70 -10.11 6.85
N ILE A 164 10.18 -11.29 7.22
CA ILE A 164 11.35 -11.93 6.60
C ILE A 164 10.92 -13.01 5.61
N LYS A 165 10.23 -14.05 6.08
CA LYS A 165 10.01 -15.32 5.38
C LYS A 165 9.03 -15.22 4.21
N ASP A 166 8.08 -14.29 4.24
CA ASP A 166 7.06 -14.14 3.19
C ASP A 166 7.48 -13.19 2.06
N LYS A 167 8.73 -12.69 2.07
CA LYS A 167 9.24 -11.72 1.10
C LYS A 167 10.46 -12.29 0.38
N VAL A 168 10.53 -12.09 -0.93
CA VAL A 168 11.62 -12.60 -1.77
C VAL A 168 12.96 -12.04 -1.30
N GLY A 169 13.97 -12.92 -1.14
CA GLY A 169 15.37 -12.56 -0.90
C GLY A 169 15.74 -12.19 0.55
N ARG A 170 14.78 -11.84 1.41
CA ARG A 170 15.09 -11.28 2.75
C ARG A 170 15.78 -12.28 3.66
N LEU A 171 15.31 -13.53 3.67
CA LEU A 171 15.91 -14.57 4.51
C LEU A 171 17.34 -14.88 4.05
N GLU A 172 17.56 -14.89 2.74
CA GLU A 172 18.86 -15.15 2.12
C GLU A 172 19.87 -14.05 2.43
N TYR A 173 19.47 -12.77 2.40
CA TYR A 173 20.32 -11.66 2.84
C TYR A 173 20.67 -11.77 4.33
N ILE A 174 19.67 -11.96 5.20
CA ILE A 174 19.89 -12.04 6.64
C ILE A 174 20.82 -13.21 7.01
N ASN A 175 20.61 -14.39 6.41
CA ASN A 175 21.47 -15.54 6.64
C ASN A 175 22.92 -15.29 6.18
N SER A 176 23.10 -14.63 5.03
CA SER A 176 24.42 -14.27 4.53
C SER A 176 25.17 -13.34 5.48
N LEU A 177 24.48 -12.37 6.09
CA LEU A 177 25.06 -11.50 7.11
C LEU A 177 25.49 -12.27 8.36
N ILE A 178 24.62 -13.16 8.87
CA ILE A 178 24.92 -13.99 10.04
C ILE A 178 26.13 -14.89 9.78
N GLN A 179 26.19 -15.54 8.62
CA GLN A 179 27.31 -16.40 8.20
C GLN A 179 28.65 -15.66 8.12
N ASN A 180 28.60 -14.35 7.85
CA ASN A 180 29.78 -13.48 7.79
C ASN A 180 30.04 -12.71 9.08
N ASN A 181 29.53 -13.20 10.22
CA ASN A 181 29.73 -12.62 11.55
C ASN A 181 29.22 -11.17 11.71
N ILE A 182 28.23 -10.75 10.92
CA ILE A 182 27.57 -9.46 11.11
C ILE A 182 26.51 -9.59 12.20
N LYS A 183 26.59 -8.74 13.22
CA LYS A 183 25.61 -8.66 14.31
C LYS A 183 24.35 -7.90 13.87
N ILE A 184 23.40 -8.62 13.29
CA ILE A 184 22.10 -8.08 12.89
C ILE A 184 21.01 -8.39 13.93
N GLU A 185 20.25 -7.36 14.31
CA GLU A 185 19.03 -7.48 15.12
C GLU A 185 17.78 -7.34 14.24
N THR A 186 16.89 -8.33 14.29
CA THR A 186 15.69 -8.38 13.43
C THR A 186 14.42 -8.27 14.24
N PHE A 187 13.49 -7.44 13.78
CA PHE A 187 12.19 -7.16 14.39
C PHE A 187 11.06 -7.35 13.37
N GLY A 188 9.90 -7.83 13.81
CA GLY A 188 8.81 -8.28 12.92
C GLY A 188 8.17 -9.60 13.37
N ARG A 189 7.01 -9.92 12.77
CA ARG A 189 6.15 -11.06 13.18
C ARG A 189 6.86 -12.42 13.16
N ASP A 190 7.84 -12.59 12.29
CA ASP A 190 8.60 -13.82 12.02
C ASP A 190 10.11 -13.65 12.25
N SER A 191 10.48 -12.64 13.03
CA SER A 191 11.86 -12.28 13.37
C SER A 191 12.27 -12.73 14.77
N LYS A 192 13.57 -12.68 15.07
CA LYS A 192 14.16 -13.04 16.37
C LYS A 192 13.58 -12.25 17.55
N ASN A 193 13.47 -10.93 17.43
CA ASN A 193 13.04 -10.05 18.52
C ASN A 193 11.53 -9.80 18.53
N GLY A 194 10.78 -10.43 17.62
CA GLY A 194 9.33 -10.32 17.56
C GLY A 194 8.82 -8.97 17.06
N LEU A 195 7.50 -8.79 17.12
CA LEU A 195 6.83 -7.59 16.64
C LEU A 195 7.00 -6.44 17.65
N LEU A 196 7.35 -5.26 17.15
CA LEU A 196 7.33 -4.02 17.93
C LEU A 196 5.88 -3.57 18.11
N ALA A 197 5.41 -3.53 19.36
CA ALA A 197 4.01 -3.26 19.69
C ALA A 197 3.68 -1.77 19.85
N LYS A 198 4.70 -0.93 20.07
CA LYS A 198 4.56 0.52 20.20
C LYS A 198 5.37 1.24 19.15
N TRP A 199 4.87 2.40 18.78
CA TRP A 199 5.51 3.25 17.79
C TRP A 199 6.87 3.77 18.27
N ASP A 200 6.96 4.22 19.51
CA ASP A 200 8.22 4.70 20.08
C ASP A 200 9.30 3.61 20.10
N ASP A 201 8.92 2.34 20.24
CA ASP A 201 9.89 1.23 20.19
C ASP A 201 10.46 1.07 18.76
N TYR A 202 9.67 1.35 17.73
CA TYR A 202 10.11 1.39 16.34
C TYR A 202 11.15 2.49 16.11
N VAL A 203 10.83 3.72 16.51
CA VAL A 203 11.72 4.88 16.38
C VAL A 203 13.00 4.69 17.21
N LYS A 204 12.90 4.10 18.41
CA LYS A 204 14.06 3.73 19.24
C LYS A 204 14.96 2.72 18.56
N VAL A 205 14.41 1.70 17.91
CA VAL A 205 15.24 0.73 17.17
C VAL A 205 15.99 1.45 16.04
N ILE A 206 15.31 2.30 15.26
CA ILE A 206 15.96 3.07 14.19
C ILE A 206 17.11 3.93 14.74
N SER A 207 16.83 4.68 15.80
CA SER A 207 17.78 5.65 16.35
C SER A 207 18.97 4.98 17.07
N ARG A 208 18.78 3.78 17.63
CA ARG A 208 19.85 2.96 18.23
C ARG A 208 20.69 2.21 17.21
N SER A 209 20.26 2.16 15.94
CA SER A 209 20.95 1.42 14.89
C SER A 209 22.01 2.27 14.20
N LYS A 210 23.24 1.76 14.10
CA LYS A 210 24.28 2.36 13.25
C LYS A 210 23.93 2.22 11.78
N ILE A 211 23.35 1.08 11.38
CA ILE A 211 22.87 0.82 10.02
C ILE A 211 21.46 0.22 10.08
N ASN A 212 20.51 0.89 9.42
CA ASN A 212 19.16 0.36 9.20
C ASN A 212 19.10 -0.24 7.80
N VAL A 213 18.97 -1.56 7.71
CA VAL A 213 18.93 -2.24 6.41
C VAL A 213 17.50 -2.31 5.87
N GLY A 214 17.34 -2.04 4.58
CA GLY A 214 16.08 -2.18 3.86
C GLY A 214 16.15 -3.23 2.76
N PHE A 215 15.12 -4.07 2.66
CA PHE A 215 14.97 -5.04 1.56
C PHE A 215 13.72 -4.75 0.73
N SER A 216 13.86 -4.83 -0.59
CA SER A 216 12.89 -4.34 -1.56
C SER A 216 12.06 -5.46 -2.21
N GLY A 217 12.41 -6.73 -1.96
CA GLY A 217 11.64 -7.89 -2.41
C GLY A 217 10.13 -7.80 -2.12
N VAL A 218 9.33 -8.19 -3.12
CA VAL A 218 7.88 -8.30 -3.02
C VAL A 218 7.46 -9.56 -2.24
N ALA A 219 6.17 -9.72 -1.95
CA ALA A 219 5.65 -10.98 -1.41
C ALA A 219 5.97 -12.18 -2.32
N ILE A 220 6.41 -13.29 -1.73
CA ILE A 220 6.71 -14.53 -2.46
C ILE A 220 5.47 -15.03 -3.21
N THR A 221 4.31 -14.94 -2.56
CA THR A 221 3.02 -15.27 -3.15
C THR A 221 1.93 -14.43 -2.49
N THR A 222 0.96 -13.99 -3.29
CA THR A 222 -0.31 -13.43 -2.81
C THR A 222 -1.44 -14.28 -3.36
N ARG A 223 -2.67 -14.09 -2.86
CA ARG A 223 -3.86 -14.80 -3.37
C ARG A 223 -4.02 -14.68 -4.88
N GLN A 224 -3.64 -13.53 -5.43
CA GLN A 224 -3.81 -13.19 -6.83
C GLN A 224 -2.55 -13.48 -7.66
N THR A 225 -1.35 -13.33 -7.08
CA THR A 225 -0.08 -13.55 -7.80
C THR A 225 0.41 -15.00 -7.77
N ARG A 226 -0.32 -15.92 -7.12
CA ARG A 226 0.10 -17.33 -6.95
C ARG A 226 0.40 -18.07 -8.26
N LYS A 227 -0.25 -17.69 -9.36
CA LYS A 227 -0.05 -18.27 -10.69
C LYS A 227 1.05 -17.54 -11.49
N HIS A 228 1.56 -16.43 -10.96
CA HIS A 228 2.45 -15.51 -11.66
C HIS A 228 3.82 -15.45 -10.97
N ASN A 229 4.60 -16.52 -11.11
CA ASN A 229 5.95 -16.61 -10.53
C ASN A 229 6.88 -15.47 -10.99
N ILE A 230 6.64 -14.89 -12.16
CA ILE A 230 7.40 -13.75 -12.69
C ILE A 230 7.39 -12.54 -11.75
N HIS A 231 6.34 -12.36 -10.92
CA HIS A 231 6.29 -11.26 -9.95
C HIS A 231 7.42 -11.32 -8.93
N LYS A 232 7.99 -12.51 -8.66
CA LYS A 232 9.11 -12.65 -7.72
C LYS A 232 10.38 -11.92 -8.18
N ARG A 233 10.47 -11.53 -9.46
CA ARG A 233 11.54 -10.67 -9.99
C ARG A 233 11.33 -9.18 -9.70
N LYS A 234 10.12 -8.77 -9.32
CA LYS A 234 9.81 -7.38 -9.02
C LYS A 234 10.39 -6.99 -7.67
N LYS A 235 10.83 -5.74 -7.56
CA LYS A 235 11.18 -5.07 -6.31
C LYS A 235 10.24 -3.89 -6.13
N GLN A 236 9.99 -3.52 -4.88
CA GLN A 236 9.03 -2.48 -4.51
C GLN A 236 9.70 -1.46 -3.58
N LEU A 237 9.39 -0.20 -3.80
CA LEU A 237 9.69 0.90 -2.89
C LEU A 237 8.92 0.69 -1.57
N LYS A 238 9.65 0.33 -0.51
CA LYS A 238 9.04 0.09 0.81
C LYS A 238 8.94 1.39 1.60
N GLY A 239 7.88 1.50 2.40
CA GLY A 239 7.71 2.61 3.32
C GLY A 239 8.94 2.90 4.19
N ARG A 240 9.67 1.85 4.61
CA ARG A 240 10.91 1.95 5.40
C ARG A 240 11.92 2.98 4.90
N ILE A 241 11.98 3.22 3.60
CA ILE A 241 12.84 4.26 3.03
C ILE A 241 12.56 5.59 3.74
N PHE A 242 11.30 6.00 3.77
CA PHE A 242 10.85 7.23 4.42
C PHE A 242 10.86 7.15 5.95
N GLU A 243 10.46 6.02 6.51
CA GLU A 243 10.40 5.81 7.97
C GLU A 243 11.76 6.01 8.64
N VAL A 244 12.81 5.47 8.02
CA VAL A 244 14.20 5.60 8.49
C VAL A 244 14.75 7.00 8.27
N THR A 245 14.56 7.58 7.08
CA THR A 245 15.07 8.93 6.78
C THR A 245 14.37 9.99 7.64
N LEU A 246 13.07 9.90 7.88
CA LEU A 246 12.34 10.84 8.75
C LEU A 246 12.76 10.73 10.23
N SER A 247 13.33 9.60 10.63
CA SER A 247 13.91 9.40 11.96
C SER A 247 15.41 9.73 12.02
N GLN A 248 15.98 10.28 10.94
CA GLN A 248 17.42 10.55 10.79
C GLN A 248 18.31 9.31 11.00
N GLY A 249 17.82 8.13 10.63
CA GLY A 249 18.63 6.91 10.62
C GLY A 249 19.46 6.79 9.35
N PHE A 250 20.67 6.23 9.45
CA PHE A 250 21.42 5.83 8.26
C PHE A 250 20.73 4.62 7.60
N LEU A 251 20.30 4.79 6.35
CA LEU A 251 19.61 3.77 5.56
C LEU A 251 20.57 3.14 4.55
N LEU A 252 20.70 1.81 4.60
CA LEU A 252 21.33 0.99 3.57
C LEU A 252 20.26 0.08 2.96
N VAL A 253 19.81 0.35 1.74
CA VAL A 253 18.62 -0.29 1.15
C VAL A 253 18.90 -1.00 -0.16
N GLU A 254 18.25 -2.15 -0.35
CA GLU A 254 18.33 -2.88 -1.61
C GLU A 254 17.82 -2.01 -2.76
N TYR A 255 18.63 -1.86 -3.80
CA TYR A 255 18.29 -1.07 -4.98
C TYR A 255 16.97 -1.54 -5.59
N VAL A 256 16.10 -0.56 -5.85
CA VAL A 256 14.85 -0.70 -6.58
C VAL A 256 14.77 0.46 -7.57
N TYR A 257 14.33 0.16 -8.79
CA TYR A 257 14.22 1.16 -9.85
C TYR A 257 13.32 2.32 -9.43
N GLY A 258 13.80 3.55 -9.63
CA GLY A 258 13.10 4.76 -9.26
C GLY A 258 13.42 5.30 -7.87
N ILE A 259 14.26 4.62 -7.07
CA ILE A 259 14.69 5.15 -5.77
C ILE A 259 15.52 6.44 -5.92
N GLU A 260 16.24 6.57 -7.03
CA GLU A 260 16.99 7.75 -7.47
C GLU A 260 16.10 8.98 -7.74
N ASN A 261 14.80 8.77 -7.98
CA ASN A 261 13.84 9.86 -8.13
C ASN A 261 13.36 10.42 -6.79
N ILE A 262 13.72 9.76 -5.68
CA ILE A 262 13.25 10.08 -4.32
C ILE A 262 14.40 10.65 -3.50
N PHE A 263 15.57 10.01 -3.56
CA PHE A 263 16.75 10.40 -2.83
C PHE A 263 18.01 10.30 -3.70
N GLU A 264 18.99 11.16 -3.42
CA GLU A 264 20.31 11.10 -4.04
C GLU A 264 21.16 9.99 -3.40
N ILE A 265 21.50 8.99 -4.22
CA ILE A 265 22.24 7.80 -3.80
C ILE A 265 23.68 8.18 -3.41
N GLY A 266 24.17 7.65 -2.29
CA GLY A 266 25.49 7.94 -1.71
C GLY A 266 25.58 9.29 -1.00
N LYS A 267 24.51 10.11 -1.02
CA LYS A 267 24.47 11.41 -0.33
C LYS A 267 23.35 11.53 0.69
N GLU A 268 22.17 11.02 0.38
CA GLU A 268 20.99 11.08 1.23
C GLU A 268 20.57 9.70 1.78
N ILE A 269 20.83 8.66 0.99
CA ILE A 269 20.68 7.25 1.35
C ILE A 269 21.81 6.45 0.73
N GLU A 270 22.05 5.23 1.22
CA GLU A 270 22.95 4.28 0.57
C GLU A 270 22.19 3.05 0.06
N ILE A 271 22.67 2.44 -1.03
CA ILE A 271 22.07 1.27 -1.66
C ILE A 271 22.98 0.05 -1.66
N PHE A 272 22.42 -1.11 -2.01
CA PHE A 272 23.18 -2.29 -2.45
C PHE A 272 22.39 -3.07 -3.50
N HIS A 273 23.07 -3.82 -4.36
CA HIS A 273 22.48 -4.61 -5.43
C HIS A 273 22.38 -6.10 -5.09
N ASP A 274 23.34 -6.63 -4.34
CA ASP A 274 23.49 -8.04 -4.01
C ASP A 274 24.06 -8.26 -2.60
N LYS A 275 24.37 -9.52 -2.25
CA LYS A 275 24.80 -9.90 -0.90
C LYS A 275 26.23 -9.46 -0.63
N GLU A 276 27.06 -9.52 -1.66
CA GLU A 276 28.47 -9.18 -1.65
C GLU A 276 28.63 -7.69 -1.36
N GLU A 277 27.93 -6.83 -2.11
CA GLU A 277 27.93 -5.38 -1.90
C GLU A 277 27.29 -5.00 -0.56
N LEU A 278 26.21 -5.68 -0.15
CA LEU A 278 25.60 -5.47 1.17
C LEU A 278 26.61 -5.71 2.30
N LEU A 279 27.39 -6.81 2.22
CA LEU A 279 28.38 -7.15 3.23
C LEU A 279 29.53 -6.15 3.24
N GLU A 280 30.03 -5.78 2.06
CA GLU A 280 31.08 -4.77 1.89
C GLU A 280 30.67 -3.44 2.52
N LYS A 281 29.49 -2.93 2.14
CA LYS A 281 28.97 -1.65 2.64
C LYS A 281 28.67 -1.69 4.13
N ILE A 282 28.17 -2.79 4.67
CA ILE A 282 28.01 -2.91 6.13
C ILE A 282 29.35 -2.79 6.84
N LYS A 283 30.37 -3.54 6.40
CA LYS A 283 31.70 -3.50 7.03
C LYS A 283 32.33 -2.12 6.94
N TYR A 284 32.26 -1.51 5.76
CA TYR A 284 32.74 -0.14 5.53
C TYR A 284 32.00 0.83 6.45
N TYR A 285 30.68 0.88 6.35
CA TYR A 285 29.92 1.88 7.07
C TYR A 285 30.00 1.69 8.57
N LEU A 286 30.15 0.49 9.16
CA LEU A 286 30.29 0.33 10.62
C LEU A 286 31.45 1.12 11.23
N VAL A 287 32.54 1.34 10.50
CA VAL A 287 33.72 2.08 10.99
C VAL A 287 33.79 3.54 10.51
N HIS A 288 32.94 3.94 9.56
CA HIS A 288 32.89 5.30 8.99
C HIS A 288 31.73 6.14 9.57
N GLU A 289 31.79 6.44 10.87
CA GLU A 289 30.68 7.12 11.58
C GLU A 289 30.34 8.51 11.02
N LYS A 290 31.36 9.33 10.73
CA LYS A 290 31.13 10.69 10.22
C LYS A 290 30.36 10.67 8.89
N GLU A 291 30.74 9.77 8.00
CA GLU A 291 30.10 9.62 6.69
C GLU A 291 28.65 9.11 6.84
N ARG A 292 28.44 8.04 7.64
CA ARG A 292 27.09 7.54 7.93
C ARG A 292 26.16 8.63 8.46
N ASN A 293 26.64 9.41 9.43
CA ASN A 293 25.84 10.46 10.08
C ASN A 293 25.53 11.62 9.13
N GLU A 294 26.45 11.95 8.23
CA GLU A 294 26.23 12.99 7.22
C GLU A 294 25.19 12.55 6.18
N ILE A 295 25.25 11.31 5.72
CA ILE A 295 24.24 10.74 4.80
C ILE A 295 22.87 10.74 5.48
N ALA A 296 22.79 10.25 6.72
CA ALA A 296 21.54 10.21 7.49
C ALA A 296 20.93 11.61 7.71
N ARG A 297 21.77 12.62 7.97
CA ARG A 297 21.35 14.02 8.12
C ARG A 297 20.76 14.58 6.82
N LYS A 298 21.43 14.38 5.68
CA LYS A 298 20.94 14.83 4.37
C LYS A 298 19.65 14.13 3.96
N GLY A 299 19.54 12.82 4.19
CA GLY A 299 18.31 12.06 3.97
C GLY A 299 17.14 12.58 4.82
N TYR A 300 17.39 12.92 6.08
CA TYR A 300 16.39 13.54 6.95
C TYR A 300 15.93 14.90 6.43
N GLU A 301 16.86 15.79 6.05
CA GLU A 301 16.57 17.13 5.53
C GLU A 301 15.70 17.09 4.27
N ARG A 302 16.01 16.17 3.35
CA ARG A 302 15.16 15.91 2.18
C ARG A 302 13.78 15.40 2.60
N ALA A 303 13.72 14.44 3.52
CA ALA A 303 12.47 13.80 3.91
C ALA A 303 11.48 14.73 4.62
N ILE A 304 11.93 15.56 5.57
CA ILE A 304 11.05 16.53 6.25
C ILE A 304 10.53 17.61 5.30
N LYS A 305 11.30 17.94 4.27
CA LYS A 305 10.94 18.98 3.29
C LYS A 305 9.95 18.47 2.25
N GLU A 306 10.01 17.19 1.90
CA GLU A 306 9.34 16.68 0.69
C GLU A 306 8.45 15.44 0.88
N TYR A 307 8.47 14.78 2.05
CA TYR A 307 7.71 13.54 2.28
C TYR A 307 6.78 13.56 3.51
N ASP A 308 6.68 14.69 4.20
CA ASP A 308 5.63 14.90 5.22
C ASP A 308 4.25 15.00 4.54
N VAL A 309 3.30 14.20 5.01
CA VAL A 309 1.90 14.21 4.56
C VAL A 309 1.28 15.61 4.56
N LYS A 310 1.62 16.46 5.54
CA LYS A 310 1.12 17.85 5.63
C LYS A 310 1.58 18.74 4.49
N ILE A 311 2.77 18.48 3.95
CA ILE A 311 3.32 19.22 2.81
C ILE A 311 2.72 18.70 1.51
N CYS A 312 2.56 17.39 1.44
CA CYS A 312 2.42 16.74 0.15
C CYS A 312 0.95 16.49 -0.23
N VAL A 313 0.04 16.32 0.72
CA VAL A 313 -1.41 16.25 0.44
C VAL A 313 -1.93 17.53 -0.22
N PRO A 314 -1.62 18.75 0.27
CA PRO A 314 -2.02 19.98 -0.41
C PRO A 314 -1.50 20.07 -1.85
N LYS A 315 -0.25 19.66 -2.09
CA LYS A 315 0.36 19.60 -3.43
C LYS A 315 -0.39 18.62 -4.33
N LEU A 316 -0.67 17.41 -3.84
CA LEU A 316 -1.43 16.41 -4.59
C LEU A 316 -2.82 16.93 -4.97
N LEU A 317 -3.57 17.48 -4.02
CA LEU A 317 -4.91 18.01 -4.28
C LEU A 317 -4.91 19.15 -5.30
N LYS A 318 -3.90 20.02 -5.23
CA LYS A 318 -3.68 21.07 -6.23
C LYS A 318 -3.43 20.47 -7.61
N THR A 319 -2.51 19.50 -7.74
CA THR A 319 -2.21 18.82 -9.01
C THR A 319 -3.45 18.12 -9.59
N ILE A 320 -4.22 17.41 -8.76
CA ILE A 320 -5.46 16.75 -9.21
C ILE A 320 -6.47 17.80 -9.73
N THR A 321 -6.60 18.93 -9.04
CA THR A 321 -7.49 20.04 -9.42
C THR A 321 -7.06 20.64 -10.77
N GLU A 322 -5.78 20.92 -10.97
CA GLU A 322 -5.27 21.48 -12.22
C GLU A 322 -5.42 20.51 -13.41
N ILE A 323 -5.28 19.21 -13.17
CA ILE A 323 -5.51 18.18 -14.20
C ILE A 323 -7.01 18.09 -14.50
N SER A 324 -7.88 18.18 -13.48
CA SER A 324 -9.33 18.02 -13.66
C SER A 324 -9.97 19.14 -14.47
N GLU A 325 -9.41 20.36 -14.43
CA GLU A 325 -9.82 21.48 -15.27
C GLU A 325 -9.69 21.20 -16.77
N LYS A 326 -8.79 20.28 -17.15
CA LYS A 326 -8.53 19.90 -18.54
C LYS A 326 -9.36 18.70 -19.00
N LYS A 327 -10.24 18.18 -18.13
CA LYS A 327 -11.02 16.98 -18.41
C LYS A 327 -11.84 17.14 -19.69
N LYS A 328 -11.74 16.14 -20.57
CA LYS A 328 -12.65 15.94 -21.70
C LYS A 328 -13.12 14.50 -21.66
N TYR A 329 -14.39 14.30 -21.30
CA TYR A 329 -14.95 12.95 -21.23
C TYR A 329 -14.97 12.32 -22.63
N LYS A 330 -14.41 11.12 -22.72
CA LYS A 330 -14.56 10.20 -23.85
C LYS A 330 -14.84 8.81 -23.27
N PRO A 331 -15.88 8.10 -23.74
CA PRO A 331 -16.13 6.74 -23.29
C PRO A 331 -14.90 5.86 -23.51
N SER A 332 -14.56 5.05 -22.51
CA SER A 332 -13.51 4.05 -22.65
C SER A 332 -14.10 2.77 -23.24
N GLU A 333 -13.35 2.14 -24.13
CA GLU A 333 -13.58 0.75 -24.49
C GLU A 333 -13.02 -0.13 -23.36
N ILE A 334 -13.90 -0.80 -22.62
CA ILE A 334 -13.52 -1.56 -21.43
C ILE A 334 -13.19 -3.01 -21.80
N TYR A 335 -11.97 -3.42 -21.51
CA TYR A 335 -11.48 -4.79 -21.66
C TYR A 335 -11.33 -5.43 -20.28
N LEU A 336 -11.95 -6.60 -20.07
CA LEU A 336 -11.86 -7.37 -18.83
C LEU A 336 -11.43 -8.80 -19.13
N ASP A 337 -10.22 -9.16 -18.74
CA ASP A 337 -9.71 -10.52 -18.97
C ASP A 337 -10.29 -11.52 -17.98
N ASP A 338 -10.18 -12.78 -18.36
CA ASP A 338 -10.64 -13.94 -17.61
C ASP A 338 -10.17 -13.95 -16.15
N GLU A 339 -8.94 -13.52 -15.92
CA GLU A 339 -8.35 -13.51 -14.60
C GLU A 339 -8.91 -12.38 -13.72
N PHE A 340 -9.17 -11.20 -14.29
CA PHE A 340 -9.88 -10.14 -13.58
C PHE A 340 -11.28 -10.61 -13.20
N ILE A 341 -12.02 -11.18 -14.15
CA ILE A 341 -13.39 -11.69 -13.92
C ILE A 341 -13.39 -12.78 -12.84
N LEU A 342 -12.40 -13.68 -12.87
CA LEU A 342 -12.22 -14.72 -11.84
C LEU A 342 -12.05 -14.10 -10.45
N ASN A 343 -11.15 -13.12 -10.28
CA ASN A 343 -10.90 -12.47 -9.00
C ASN A 343 -12.11 -11.64 -8.53
N PHE A 344 -12.69 -10.83 -9.44
CA PHE A 344 -13.88 -10.02 -9.19
C PHE A 344 -15.09 -10.87 -8.75
N THR A 345 -15.27 -12.03 -9.37
CA THR A 345 -16.39 -12.94 -9.07
C THR A 345 -16.12 -13.73 -7.79
N THR A 346 -14.87 -14.15 -7.56
CA THR A 346 -14.50 -14.86 -6.32
C THR A 346 -14.64 -13.96 -5.09
N TYR A 347 -14.35 -12.67 -5.21
CA TYR A 347 -14.55 -11.70 -4.13
C TYR A 347 -16.02 -11.62 -3.66
N ARG A 348 -16.99 -11.94 -4.53
CA ARG A 348 -18.41 -12.01 -4.14
C ARG A 348 -18.67 -13.06 -3.06
N VAL A 349 -17.92 -14.16 -3.03
CA VAL A 349 -18.05 -15.18 -1.98
C VAL A 349 -17.72 -14.60 -0.61
N TYR A 350 -16.68 -13.76 -0.52
CA TYR A 350 -16.36 -13.04 0.71
C TYR A 350 -17.51 -12.13 1.15
N LEU A 351 -18.09 -11.35 0.23
CA LEU A 351 -19.22 -10.46 0.53
C LEU A 351 -20.48 -11.24 0.95
N ILE A 352 -20.79 -12.36 0.28
CA ILE A 352 -21.90 -13.26 0.65
C ILE A 352 -21.75 -13.74 2.08
N LEU A 353 -20.57 -14.25 2.46
CA LEU A 353 -20.32 -14.74 3.82
C LEU A 353 -20.49 -13.62 4.86
N ARG A 354 -19.97 -12.42 4.56
CA ARG A 354 -20.13 -11.25 5.42
C ARG A 354 -21.60 -10.85 5.57
N PHE A 355 -22.38 -10.83 4.50
CA PHE A 355 -23.82 -10.54 4.54
C PHE A 355 -24.63 -11.60 5.29
N ILE A 356 -24.32 -12.89 5.11
CA ILE A 356 -24.96 -13.98 5.86
C ILE A 356 -24.69 -13.81 7.36
N LYS A 357 -23.45 -13.49 7.75
CA LYS A 357 -23.06 -13.26 9.15
C LYS A 357 -23.88 -12.15 9.83
N ILE A 358 -24.26 -11.11 9.08
CA ILE A 358 -25.10 -10.01 9.57
C ILE A 358 -26.58 -10.16 9.19
N ARG A 359 -27.01 -11.35 8.76
CA ARG A 359 -28.40 -11.71 8.38
C ARG A 359 -29.01 -10.86 7.26
N LYS A 360 -28.18 -10.32 6.36
CA LYS A 360 -28.62 -9.51 5.21
C LYS A 360 -28.73 -10.34 3.93
N TRP A 361 -29.67 -11.31 3.94
CA TRP A 361 -29.87 -12.27 2.85
C TRP A 361 -30.12 -11.63 1.49
N LYS A 362 -30.91 -10.54 1.43
CA LYS A 362 -31.15 -9.79 0.19
C LYS A 362 -29.84 -9.38 -0.50
N PHE A 363 -28.86 -8.89 0.26
CA PHE A 363 -27.59 -8.43 -0.28
C PHE A 363 -26.69 -9.60 -0.68
N ALA A 364 -26.74 -10.72 0.07
CA ALA A 364 -26.10 -11.96 -0.36
C ALA A 364 -26.64 -12.45 -1.72
N PHE A 365 -27.96 -12.33 -1.96
CA PHE A 365 -28.56 -12.66 -3.26
C PHE A 365 -28.13 -11.70 -4.38
N GLU A 366 -27.89 -10.42 -4.10
CA GLU A 366 -27.35 -9.47 -5.07
C GLU A 366 -25.94 -9.91 -5.56
N GLU A 367 -25.07 -10.30 -4.63
CA GLU A 367 -23.74 -10.82 -4.95
C GLU A 367 -23.80 -12.17 -5.68
N LEU A 368 -24.71 -13.07 -5.29
CA LEU A 368 -24.89 -14.38 -5.93
C LEU A 368 -25.26 -14.25 -7.41
N LYS A 369 -26.09 -13.26 -7.78
CA LYS A 369 -26.43 -12.99 -9.19
C LYS A 369 -25.19 -12.69 -10.03
N ILE A 370 -24.19 -12.04 -9.46
CA ILE A 370 -22.90 -11.76 -10.14
C ILE A 370 -22.12 -13.05 -10.34
N ILE A 371 -22.10 -13.93 -9.34
CA ILE A 371 -21.48 -15.27 -9.48
C ILE A 371 -22.18 -16.07 -10.59
N LEU A 372 -23.51 -16.08 -10.63
CA LEU A 372 -24.28 -16.79 -11.65
C LEU A 372 -24.09 -16.19 -13.06
N LYS A 373 -23.88 -14.87 -13.17
CA LYS A 373 -23.58 -14.20 -14.44
C LYS A 373 -22.25 -14.65 -15.02
N TYR A 374 -21.18 -14.63 -14.23
CA TYR A 374 -19.82 -14.88 -14.75
C TYR A 374 -19.38 -16.34 -14.67
N ARG A 375 -19.92 -17.11 -13.71
CA ARG A 375 -19.64 -18.55 -13.53
C ARG A 375 -18.16 -18.89 -13.40
N LYS A 376 -17.34 -17.96 -12.87
CA LYS A 376 -15.91 -18.12 -12.62
C LYS A 376 -15.61 -17.99 -11.13
N LEU A 377 -14.96 -18.99 -10.54
CA LEU A 377 -14.58 -19.00 -9.13
C LEU A 377 -13.20 -19.63 -8.93
N ASP A 378 -12.37 -19.02 -8.11
CA ASP A 378 -11.09 -19.56 -7.68
C ASP A 378 -11.27 -20.31 -6.36
N TRP A 379 -11.34 -21.64 -6.44
CA TRP A 379 -11.50 -22.53 -5.28
C TRP A 379 -10.41 -22.37 -4.22
N TYR A 380 -9.18 -22.04 -4.63
CA TYR A 380 -8.10 -21.81 -3.68
C TYR A 380 -8.37 -20.56 -2.86
N GLN A 381 -8.79 -19.47 -3.51
CA GLN A 381 -9.15 -18.23 -2.83
C GLN A 381 -10.38 -18.42 -1.94
N ILE A 382 -11.40 -19.16 -2.40
CA ILE A 382 -12.58 -19.50 -1.60
C ILE A 382 -12.18 -20.23 -0.32
N ARG A 383 -11.28 -21.23 -0.41
CA ARG A 383 -10.80 -21.96 0.77
C ARG A 383 -10.15 -21.02 1.79
N ILE A 384 -9.34 -20.06 1.32
CA ILE A 384 -8.71 -19.06 2.20
C ILE A 384 -9.77 -18.16 2.83
N ILE A 385 -10.68 -17.61 2.02
CA ILE A 385 -11.78 -16.76 2.48
C ILE A 385 -12.58 -17.47 3.58
N LEU A 386 -13.00 -18.72 3.33
CA LEU A 386 -13.73 -19.52 4.32
C LEU A 386 -12.94 -19.72 5.60
N THR A 387 -11.65 -20.05 5.48
CA THR A 387 -10.77 -20.22 6.65
C THR A 387 -10.71 -18.92 7.46
N GLU A 388 -10.52 -17.77 6.82
CA GLU A 388 -10.44 -16.49 7.50
C GLU A 388 -11.75 -16.06 8.16
N GLU A 389 -12.87 -16.21 7.45
CA GLU A 389 -14.19 -15.89 7.98
C GLU A 389 -14.58 -16.79 9.16
N ILE A 390 -14.29 -18.09 9.09
CA ILE A 390 -14.50 -19.03 10.19
C ILE A 390 -13.61 -18.65 11.37
N LEU A 391 -12.33 -18.36 11.13
CA LEU A 391 -11.42 -17.91 12.19
C LEU A 391 -11.89 -16.60 12.84
N ASP A 392 -12.45 -15.67 12.07
CA ASP A 392 -13.06 -14.43 12.57
C ASP A 392 -14.33 -14.67 13.40
N MET A 393 -15.04 -15.78 13.18
CA MET A 393 -16.20 -16.17 14.00
C MET A 393 -15.79 -16.80 15.34
N PHE A 394 -14.60 -17.39 15.43
CA PHE A 394 -14.09 -18.04 16.64
C PHE A 394 -12.72 -17.48 17.07
N PRO A 395 -12.66 -16.29 17.71
CA PRO A 395 -11.41 -15.62 18.05
C PRO A 395 -10.48 -16.47 18.94
N ARG A 396 -11.04 -17.30 19.82
CA ARG A 396 -10.29 -18.27 20.64
C ARG A 396 -9.64 -19.37 19.80
N LEU A 397 -10.38 -19.93 18.84
CA LEU A 397 -9.87 -20.92 17.89
C LEU A 397 -8.80 -20.31 16.97
N LYS A 398 -8.97 -19.05 16.53
CA LYS A 398 -7.99 -18.28 15.76
C LYS A 398 -6.68 -18.08 16.52
N LYS A 399 -6.72 -17.85 17.83
CA LYS A 399 -5.52 -17.75 18.67
C LYS A 399 -4.79 -19.09 18.79
N ILE A 400 -5.54 -20.20 18.95
CA ILE A 400 -5.01 -21.57 19.03
C ILE A 400 -4.42 -22.02 17.67
N LEU A 401 -5.14 -21.82 16.57
CA LEU A 401 -4.68 -22.19 15.24
C LEU A 401 -3.47 -21.36 14.80
N LYS A 402 -3.43 -20.05 15.10
CA LYS A 402 -2.21 -19.24 14.90
C LYS A 402 -1.00 -19.76 15.67
N TYR A 403 -1.21 -20.39 16.83
CA TYR A 403 -0.15 -21.01 17.61
C TYR A 403 0.31 -22.36 17.00
N LEU A 404 -0.63 -23.15 16.48
CA LEU A 404 -0.36 -24.44 15.83
C LEU A 404 0.32 -24.28 14.45
N PHE A 405 -0.11 -23.31 13.64
CA PHE A 405 0.50 -23.00 12.33
C PHE A 405 1.79 -22.18 12.43
N LYS A 406 2.23 -21.79 13.63
CA LYS A 406 3.55 -21.18 13.86
C LYS A 406 4.71 -22.20 13.78
N ARG A 407 4.40 -23.51 13.75
CA ARG A 407 5.36 -24.59 13.55
C ARG A 407 5.13 -25.23 12.18
N LYS A 408 5.66 -24.62 11.12
CA LYS A 408 6.11 -25.29 9.90
C LYS A 408 6.95 -24.31 9.08
#